data_AF-A0A0C9UQS9-F1
#
_entry.id   AF-A0A0C9UQS9-F1
#
_cell.length_a   1.000
_cell.length_b   1.000
_cell.length_c   1.000
_cell.angle_alpha   90.00
_cell.angle_beta   90.00
_cell.angle_gamma   90.00
#
_symmetry.space_group_name_H-M   'P 1'
#
loop_
_entity.id
_entity.type
_entity.pdbx_description
1 polymer ?
#
loop_
_entity_poly.entity_id
_entity_poly.type
_entity_poly.pdbx_seq_one_letter_code
_entity_poly.pdbx_strand_id
1 'polypeptide(L)' 'PPGPPPKLLVGNALDMPKEREWETFGKWATEYGDIVYVKILSMDMIIVNSRKMVYELFEKRSSIYSDRPDL' A
#
# COMPACT_ATOMS: atom_id res chain seq x y z
N PRO A 1 -8.03 -6.00 6.34
CA PRO A 1 -6.57 -6.18 6.13
C PRO A 1 -5.81 -5.29 7.13
N PRO A 2 -4.59 -5.66 7.53
CA PRO A 2 -3.81 -4.88 8.48
C PRO A 2 -3.35 -3.54 7.86
N GLY A 3 -3.33 -2.49 8.67
CA GLY A 3 -2.97 -1.14 8.25
C GLY A 3 -3.54 -0.07 9.18
N PRO A 4 -3.18 1.20 8.97
CA PRO A 4 -3.69 2.31 9.76
C PRO A 4 -5.22 2.38 9.65
N PRO A 5 -5.97 2.53 10.76
CA PRO A 5 -7.43 2.61 10.70
C PRO A 5 -7.90 3.78 9.83
N PRO A 6 -8.80 3.56 8.86
CA PRO A 6 -9.29 4.63 8.00
C PRO A 6 -10.15 5.62 8.78
N LYS A 7 -9.98 6.92 8.52
CA LYS A 7 -10.81 7.99 9.09
C LYS A 7 -12.13 8.12 8.32
N LEU A 8 -13.15 8.67 9.00
CA LEU A 8 -14.46 8.91 8.39
C LEU A 8 -14.35 9.87 7.18
N LEU A 9 -15.05 9.57 6.09
CA LEU A 9 -15.08 10.28 4.80
C LEU A 9 -13.78 10.28 3.98
N VAL A 10 -12.61 10.43 4.61
CA VAL A 10 -11.32 10.61 3.91
C VAL A 10 -10.45 9.35 3.87
N GLY A 11 -10.82 8.32 4.63
CA GLY A 11 -9.98 7.14 4.81
C GLY A 11 -8.63 7.50 5.42
N ASN A 12 -7.55 7.00 4.83
CA ASN A 12 -6.15 7.23 5.20
C ASN A 12 -5.51 8.39 4.44
N ALA A 13 -6.28 9.22 3.71
CA ALA A 13 -5.71 10.36 2.97
C ALA A 13 -4.88 11.30 3.86
N LEU A 14 -5.28 11.48 5.13
CA LEU A 14 -4.55 12.28 6.11
C LEU A 14 -3.38 11.54 6.77
N ASP A 15 -3.29 10.22 6.61
CA ASP A 15 -2.17 9.40 7.09
C ASP A 15 -1.07 9.25 6.04
N MET A 16 -1.34 9.65 4.79
CA MET A 16 -0.38 9.54 3.71
C MET A 16 0.75 10.55 3.87
N PRO A 17 2.02 10.11 3.76
CA PRO A 17 3.17 11.00 3.74
C PRO A 17 3.11 11.93 2.53
N LYS A 18 3.55 13.19 2.71
CA LYS A 18 3.68 14.16 1.61
C LYS A 18 5.05 14.12 0.94
N GLU A 19 6.05 13.60 1.65
CA GLU A 19 7.43 13.45 1.21
C GLU A 19 7.99 12.16 1.80
N ARG A 20 8.94 11.53 1.09
CA ARG A 20 9.70 10.35 1.54
C ARG A 20 8.80 9.20 1.98
N GLU A 21 7.90 8.81 1.10
CA GLU A 21 6.84 7.85 1.38
C GLU A 21 7.39 6.49 1.84
N TRP A 22 8.56 6.11 1.32
CA TRP A 22 9.27 4.89 1.71
C TRP A 22 9.63 4.83 3.21
N GLU A 23 9.86 5.97 3.87
CA GLU A 23 10.15 5.99 5.31
C GLU A 23 8.89 5.60 6.12
N THR A 24 7.73 6.14 5.74
CA THR A 24 6.45 5.80 6.38
C THR A 24 6.02 4.38 6.05
N PHE A 25 6.17 3.94 4.80
CA PHE A 25 5.81 2.58 4.39
C PHE A 25 6.70 1.53 5.06
N GLY A 26 7.98 1.83 5.30
CA GLY A 26 8.87 0.98 6.10
C GLY A 26 8.46 0.91 7.58
N LYS A 27 8.00 2.02 8.18
CA LYS A 27 7.42 2.02 9.53
C LYS A 27 6.17 1.16 9.60
N TRP A 28 5.25 1.33 8.65
CA TRP A 28 4.05 0.50 8.55
C TRP A 28 4.36 -0.98 8.31
N ALA A 29 5.45 -1.31 7.61
CA ALA A 29 5.90 -2.69 7.48
C ALA A 29 6.22 -3.32 8.85
N THR A 30 6.84 -2.54 9.73
CA THR A 30 7.19 -2.97 11.09
C THR A 30 5.95 -3.07 11.99
N GLU A 31 4.98 -2.16 11.83
CA GLU A 31 3.79 -2.08 12.69
C GLU A 31 2.66 -3.03 12.27
N TYR A 32 2.41 -3.14 10.96
CA TYR A 32 1.27 -3.86 10.40
C TYR A 32 1.66 -5.09 9.58
N GLY A 33 2.95 -5.24 9.25
CA GLY A 33 3.50 -6.38 8.51
C GLY A 33 3.75 -6.11 7.02
N ASP A 34 4.11 -7.17 6.31
CA ASP A 34 4.60 -7.14 4.92
C ASP A 34 3.58 -6.64 3.88
N ILE A 35 2.29 -6.69 4.19
CA ILE A 35 1.19 -6.22 3.34
C ILE A 35 0.36 -5.23 4.14
N VAL A 36 0.28 -4.00 3.68
CA VAL A 36 -0.46 -2.93 4.34
C VAL A 36 -1.57 -2.44 3.42
N TYR A 37 -2.79 -2.36 3.93
CA TYR A 37 -3.91 -1.79 3.21
C TYR A 37 -4.21 -0.39 3.71
N VAL A 38 -4.40 0.53 2.77
CA VAL A 38 -4.90 1.88 3.04
C VAL A 38 -5.99 2.24 2.04
N LYS A 39 -7.00 2.99 2.50
CA LYS A 39 -8.07 3.52 1.66
C LYS A 39 -7.90 5.02 1.54
N ILE A 40 -7.66 5.57 0.36
CA ILE A 40 -7.54 7.01 0.14
C ILE A 40 -8.79 7.46 -0.61
N LEU A 41 -9.73 8.11 0.07
CA LEU A 41 -11.05 8.45 -0.48
C LEU A 41 -11.75 7.19 -1.06
N SER A 42 -11.97 7.13 -2.36
CA SER A 42 -12.54 6.00 -3.09
C SER A 42 -11.51 4.99 -3.59
N MET A 43 -10.21 5.25 -3.41
CA MET A 43 -9.13 4.41 -3.92
C MET A 43 -8.64 3.43 -2.85
N ASP A 44 -8.56 2.16 -3.22
CA ASP A 44 -7.98 1.11 -2.40
C ASP A 44 -6.52 0.89 -2.79
N MET A 45 -5.60 0.97 -1.83
CA MET A 45 -4.16 0.82 -2.07
C MET A 45 -3.58 -0.27 -1.18
N ILE A 46 -2.77 -1.13 -1.79
CA ILE A 46 -2.01 -2.18 -1.12
C ILE A 46 -0.52 -1.85 -1.24
N ILE A 47 0.15 -1.72 -0.11
CA ILE A 47 1.58 -1.49 -0.01
C ILE A 47 2.25 -2.82 0.32
N VAL A 48 3.21 -3.24 -0.51
CA VAL A 48 3.93 -4.50 -0.38
C VAL A 48 5.37 -4.23 0.04
N ASN A 49 5.73 -4.63 1.25
CA ASN A 49 7.06 -4.40 1.85
C ASN A 49 7.95 -5.66 1.84
N SER A 50 7.51 -6.75 1.21
CA SER A 50 8.26 -8.03 1.15
C SER A 50 8.87 -8.28 -0.22
N ARG A 51 10.20 -8.45 -0.28
CA ARG A 51 10.91 -8.79 -1.52
C ARG A 51 10.37 -10.06 -2.17
N LYS A 52 10.04 -11.07 -1.36
CA LYS A 52 9.48 -12.34 -1.86
C LYS A 52 8.14 -12.08 -2.56
N MET A 53 7.28 -11.28 -1.95
CA MET A 53 5.98 -10.96 -2.53
C MET A 53 6.08 -10.10 -3.78
N VAL A 54 7.00 -9.11 -3.79
CA VAL A 54 7.29 -8.30 -4.96
C VAL A 54 7.66 -9.20 -6.14
N TYR A 55 8.54 -10.18 -5.93
CA TYR A 55 8.91 -11.14 -6.98
C TYR A 55 7.72 -12.03 -7.42
N GLU A 56 6.93 -12.54 -6.49
CA GLU A 56 5.78 -13.39 -6.84
C GLU A 56 4.67 -12.62 -7.59
N LEU A 57 4.41 -11.37 -7.23
CA LEU A 57 3.34 -10.56 -7.81
C LEU A 57 3.80 -9.85 -9.09
N PHE A 58 4.88 -9.08 -9.01
CA PHE A 58 5.28 -8.17 -10.08
C PHE A 58 6.19 -8.81 -11.13
N GLU A 59 6.90 -9.91 -10.82
CA GLU A 59 7.70 -10.63 -11.81
C GLU A 59 6.95 -11.84 -12.36
N LYS A 60 6.66 -12.84 -11.51
CA LYS A 60 6.05 -14.10 -11.95
C LYS A 60 4.62 -13.96 -12.47
N ARG A 61 3.87 -12.99 -11.95
CA ARG A 61 2.46 -12.72 -12.30
C ARG A 61 2.30 -11.34 -12.94
N SER A 62 3.36 -10.84 -13.58
CA SER A 62 3.37 -9.55 -14.28
C SER A 62 2.20 -9.37 -15.25
N SER A 63 1.75 -10.43 -15.94
CA SER A 63 0.59 -10.37 -16.83
C SER A 63 -0.74 -10.04 -16.15
N ILE A 64 -0.84 -10.17 -14.82
CA ILE A 64 -2.03 -9.88 -14.02
C ILE A 64 -1.90 -8.54 -13.28
N TYR A 65 -0.67 -8.12 -12.94
CA TYR A 65 -0.42 -6.96 -12.08
C TYR A 65 0.36 -5.82 -12.77
N SER A 66 0.47 -5.83 -14.11
CA SER A 66 1.17 -4.78 -14.87
C SER A 66 0.28 -3.62 -15.31
N ASP A 67 -1.03 -3.70 -15.05
CA ASP A 67 -1.97 -2.61 -15.34
C ASP A 67 -1.67 -1.36 -14.51
N ARG A 68 -1.98 -0.20 -15.09
CA ARG A 68 -1.80 1.09 -14.44
C ARG A 68 -3.16 1.62 -13.98
N PRO A 69 -3.29 2.14 -12.76
CA PRO A 69 -4.52 2.77 -12.32
C PRO A 69 -4.79 4.04 -13.15
N ASP A 70 -6.02 4.20 -13.60
CA ASP A 70 -6.51 5.45 -14.18
C ASP A 70 -6.67 6.48 -13.04
N LEU A 71 -6.00 7.64 -13.17
CA LEU A 71 -6.02 8.74 -12.20
C LEU A 71 -7.25 9.64 -12.39
#